data_AF-A0A1V6YYL6-F1
#
_entry.id   AF-A0A1V6YYL6-F1
#
_cell.length_a   1.000
_cell.length_b   1.000
_cell.length_c   1.000
_cell.angle_alpha   90.00
_cell.angle_beta   90.00
_cell.angle_gamma   90.00
#
_symmetry.space_group_name_H-M   'P 1'
#
loop_
_entity.id
_entity.type
_entity.pdbx_description
1 polymer ?
#
loop_
_entity_poly.entity_id
_entity_poly.type
_entity_poly.pdbx_seq_one_letter_code
_entity_poly.pdbx_strand_id
1 'polypeptide(L)'
;MEGGFSKALLMTTLDGSEYIVKIPCSNAGRPMYCTASEVAVLDFDKTHTTIPVPKVLAWNADSTNPVGAEYIVMERVPGAQLFNKWDEMGEVNRISIIKRLTQWEHELAEIPFPAFGSLYHKGSLSEHESIPLDPSVDPEGKTIGDLGESLINRSLLKSQHGLKARLPASLNSPLGEHLITLGMAKEITPAMATNPKLLAQSQPTLWHTDLHMGNIFVAEDDPGKVTGFIDWQHTSISPLFSQVRWPIFLTPPEDYPEGQVMPQLPPDYEDMDADDKEIALDIKRKATWAKAYEVATFLNDRKAWRAMQLPLALKELFRHCGDTSDKGILPLRETLIELLRSQRELGFQTDLSLHFNDEQIAAHEKEFQAYEEWHEIRSFVKNLLDTDDDGWIPPEYDFAEMRSRNKMLFDYYVSKPDLNKTPDEVRRLWPFSLDGL
;
A
#
# COMPACT_ATOMS: atom_id res chain seq x y z
N MET A 1 -15.16 -7.24 14.69
CA MET A 1 -13.89 -7.43 14.00
C MET A 1 -12.93 -6.36 14.47
N GLU A 2 -11.74 -6.73 14.92
CA GLU A 2 -10.68 -5.79 15.25
C GLU A 2 -9.70 -5.82 14.08
N GLY A 3 -9.39 -4.66 13.49
CA GLY A 3 -8.34 -4.52 12.49
C GLY A 3 -7.15 -3.75 13.08
N GLY A 4 -6.05 -3.64 12.35
CA GLY A 4 -4.81 -3.02 12.84
C GLY A 4 -4.96 -1.56 13.27
N PHE A 5 -5.91 -0.81 12.69
CA PHE A 5 -6.11 0.62 12.97
C PHE A 5 -7.45 0.96 13.60
N SER A 6 -8.43 0.05 13.61
CA SER A 6 -9.80 0.36 14.05
C SER A 6 -10.53 -0.89 14.54
N LYS A 7 -11.45 -0.70 15.47
CA LYS A 7 -12.43 -1.72 15.90
C LYS A 7 -13.73 -1.51 15.16
N ALA A 8 -14.21 -2.53 14.46
CA ALA A 8 -15.51 -2.55 13.81
C ALA A 8 -16.47 -3.45 14.61
N LEU A 9 -17.51 -2.86 15.19
CA LEU A 9 -18.52 -3.52 16.00
C LEU A 9 -19.81 -3.66 15.18
N LEU A 10 -20.37 -4.87 15.14
CA LEU A 10 -21.71 -5.08 14.60
C LEU A 10 -22.73 -4.67 15.66
N MET A 11 -23.59 -3.71 15.33
CA MET A 11 -24.69 -3.27 16.18
C MET A 11 -26.02 -3.72 15.57
N THR A 12 -26.81 -4.46 16.34
CA THR A 12 -28.16 -4.90 15.94
C THR A 12 -29.19 -4.13 16.74
N THR A 13 -30.11 -3.46 16.06
CA THR A 13 -31.24 -2.75 16.70
C THR A 13 -32.35 -3.73 17.07
N LEU A 14 -33.30 -3.28 17.91
CA LEU A 14 -34.41 -4.11 18.38
C LEU A 14 -35.33 -4.60 17.24
N ASP A 15 -35.37 -3.89 16.11
CA ASP A 15 -36.11 -4.27 14.91
C ASP A 15 -35.34 -5.24 13.99
N GLY A 16 -34.13 -5.64 14.39
CA GLY A 16 -33.27 -6.55 13.64
C GLY A 16 -32.40 -5.87 12.57
N SER A 17 -32.45 -4.55 12.42
CA SER A 17 -31.54 -3.83 11.51
C SER A 17 -30.10 -3.89 12.02
N GLU A 18 -29.14 -3.93 11.11
CA GLU A 18 -27.72 -4.10 11.44
C GLU A 18 -26.86 -2.97 10.89
N TYR A 19 -25.92 -2.52 11.71
CA TYR A 19 -25.01 -1.40 11.43
C TYR A 19 -23.59 -1.74 11.87
N ILE A 20 -22.62 -1.06 11.28
CA ILE A 20 -21.23 -1.12 11.72
C ILE A 20 -20.89 0.16 12.48
N VAL A 21 -20.32 0.00 13.68
CA VAL A 21 -19.72 1.08 14.45
C VAL A 21 -18.21 0.90 14.41
N LYS A 22 -17.51 1.81 13.72
CA LYS A 22 -16.05 1.85 13.63
C LYS A 22 -15.50 2.83 14.66
N ILE A 23 -14.53 2.40 15.46
CA ILE A 23 -13.82 3.20 16.47
C ILE A 23 -12.32 3.11 16.17
N PRO A 24 -11.62 4.22 15.90
CA PRO A 24 -10.19 4.20 15.62
C PRO A 24 -9.38 3.81 16.85
N CYS A 25 -8.31 3.05 16.64
CA CYS A 25 -7.30 2.75 17.64
C CYS A 25 -6.29 3.91 17.78
N SER A 26 -5.50 3.95 18.85
CA SER A 26 -4.54 5.04 19.09
C SER A 26 -3.42 5.16 18.04
N ASN A 27 -3.19 4.09 17.27
CA ASN A 27 -2.23 4.04 16.16
C ASN A 27 -2.87 4.40 14.80
N ALA A 28 -4.17 4.73 14.75
CA ALA A 28 -4.90 5.06 13.52
C ALA A 28 -4.44 6.36 12.83
N GLY A 29 -3.48 7.08 13.39
CA GLY A 29 -3.00 8.37 12.91
C GLY A 29 -3.38 9.51 13.85
N ARG A 30 -3.47 10.73 13.31
CA ARG A 30 -3.74 11.92 14.12
C ARG A 30 -5.23 11.90 14.53
N PRO A 31 -5.55 11.98 15.84
CA PRO A 31 -6.92 12.08 16.32
C PRO A 31 -7.70 13.16 15.60
N MET A 32 -9.01 13.00 15.50
CA MET A 32 -9.96 13.82 14.77
C MET A 32 -9.81 13.76 13.23
N TYR A 33 -8.61 13.97 12.71
CA TYR A 33 -8.39 14.11 11.26
C TYR A 33 -8.63 12.80 10.52
N CYS A 34 -8.21 11.65 11.06
CA CYS A 34 -8.40 10.35 10.41
C CYS A 34 -9.89 10.01 10.27
N THR A 35 -10.66 10.14 11.36
CA THR A 35 -12.12 9.91 11.36
C THR A 35 -12.84 10.89 10.43
N ALA A 36 -12.53 12.19 10.54
CA ALA A 36 -13.18 13.21 9.70
C ALA A 36 -12.88 13.02 8.20
N SER A 37 -11.66 12.58 7.87
CA SER A 37 -11.28 12.37 6.48
C SER A 37 -11.92 11.12 5.88
N GLU A 38 -11.95 10.01 6.61
CA GLU A 38 -12.61 8.78 6.14
C GLU A 38 -14.10 9.04 5.84
N VAL A 39 -14.79 9.76 6.72
CA VAL A 39 -16.19 10.13 6.49
C VAL A 39 -16.35 11.01 5.25
N ALA A 40 -15.47 12.00 5.07
CA ALA A 40 -15.51 12.88 3.91
C ALA A 40 -15.27 12.11 2.60
N VAL A 41 -14.36 11.14 2.59
CA VAL A 41 -14.10 10.26 1.44
C VAL A 41 -15.32 9.39 1.11
N LEU A 42 -15.89 8.72 2.11
CA LEU A 42 -17.09 7.88 1.92
C LEU A 42 -18.27 8.68 1.34
N ASP A 43 -18.53 9.87 1.89
CA ASP A 43 -19.60 10.75 1.39
C ASP A 43 -19.28 11.27 -0.04
N PHE A 44 -18.00 11.55 -0.31
CA PHE A 44 -17.54 12.00 -1.62
C PHE A 44 -17.73 10.93 -2.68
N ASP A 45 -17.28 9.69 -2.44
CA ASP A 45 -17.40 8.58 -3.38
C ASP A 45 -18.86 8.22 -3.64
N LYS A 46 -19.70 8.20 -2.60
CA LYS A 46 -21.15 7.97 -2.71
C LYS A 46 -21.82 8.99 -3.63
N THR A 47 -21.30 10.22 -3.66
CA THR A 47 -21.90 11.35 -4.40
C THR A 47 -21.37 11.47 -5.82
N HIS A 48 -20.10 11.15 -6.05
CA HIS A 48 -19.40 11.44 -7.31
C HIS A 48 -19.08 10.21 -8.15
N THR A 49 -19.28 8.99 -7.63
CA THR A 49 -18.98 7.74 -8.33
C THR A 49 -20.15 6.77 -8.25
N THR A 50 -20.06 5.68 -9.02
CA THR A 50 -20.92 4.51 -8.93
C THR A 50 -20.36 3.42 -8.00
N ILE A 51 -19.26 3.71 -7.32
CA ILE A 51 -18.60 2.78 -6.40
C ILE A 51 -19.56 2.50 -5.23
N PRO A 52 -19.92 1.23 -4.98
CA PRO A 52 -20.74 0.91 -3.83
C PRO A 52 -19.90 1.09 -2.56
N VAL A 53 -20.20 2.12 -1.77
CA VAL A 53 -19.60 2.36 -0.45
C VAL A 53 -20.67 2.38 0.64
N PRO A 54 -20.35 1.94 1.88
CA PRO A 54 -21.29 2.00 2.99
C PRO A 54 -21.69 3.45 3.27
N LYS A 55 -22.99 3.68 3.51
CA LYS A 55 -23.47 5.01 3.83
C LYS A 55 -23.14 5.34 5.29
N VAL A 56 -22.53 6.50 5.53
CA VAL A 56 -22.34 7.04 6.87
C VAL A 56 -23.69 7.53 7.41
N LEU A 57 -24.03 7.12 8.64
CA LEU A 57 -25.29 7.42 9.31
C LEU A 57 -25.10 8.42 10.45
N ALA A 58 -24.00 8.30 11.18
CA ALA A 58 -23.59 9.22 12.23
C ALA A 58 -22.08 9.11 12.45
N TRP A 59 -21.42 10.16 12.90
CA TRP A 59 -20.01 10.11 13.27
C TRP A 59 -19.69 11.23 14.25
N ASN A 60 -18.64 11.06 15.03
CA ASN A 60 -18.07 12.13 15.84
C ASN A 60 -16.57 11.94 15.96
N ALA A 61 -15.80 12.95 15.55
CA ALA A 61 -14.35 12.95 15.60
C ALA A 61 -13.79 13.62 16.89
N ASP A 62 -14.67 14.14 17.76
CA ASP A 62 -14.31 14.63 19.08
C ASP A 62 -14.58 13.56 20.15
N SER A 63 -13.51 13.01 20.74
CA SER A 63 -13.58 12.00 21.79
C SER A 63 -14.27 12.45 23.10
N THR A 64 -14.54 13.75 23.30
CA THR A 64 -15.26 14.25 24.49
C THR A 64 -16.77 13.99 24.46
N ASN A 65 -17.27 13.40 23.37
CA ASN A 65 -18.66 12.98 23.24
C ASN A 65 -19.03 11.86 24.26
N PRO A 66 -20.34 11.56 24.47
CA PRO A 66 -20.77 10.58 25.47
C PRO A 66 -20.23 9.15 25.33
N VAL A 67 -19.75 8.76 24.14
CA VAL A 67 -19.10 7.45 23.91
C VAL A 67 -17.68 7.42 24.50
N GLY A 68 -17.05 8.59 24.67
CA GLY A 68 -15.67 8.71 25.15
C GLY A 68 -14.60 8.36 24.12
N ALA A 69 -14.98 8.23 22.84
CA ALA A 69 -14.11 7.89 21.73
C ALA A 69 -14.65 8.47 20.42
N GLU A 70 -13.76 8.66 19.44
CA GLU A 70 -14.18 8.93 18.06
C GLU A 70 -14.95 7.73 17.49
N TYR A 71 -15.90 7.97 16.60
CA TYR A 71 -16.64 6.88 15.96
C TYR A 71 -17.23 7.25 14.61
N ILE A 72 -17.49 6.22 13.81
CA ILE A 72 -18.29 6.25 12.59
C ILE A 72 -19.35 5.14 12.69
N VAL A 73 -20.63 5.49 12.58
CA VAL A 73 -21.74 4.56 12.41
C VAL A 73 -22.15 4.56 10.95
N MET A 74 -22.17 3.39 10.32
CA MET A 74 -22.47 3.22 8.91
C MET A 74 -23.30 1.97 8.62
N GLU A 75 -23.91 1.92 7.44
CA GLU A 75 -24.62 0.74 6.96
C GLU A 75 -23.70 -0.49 6.91
N ARG A 76 -24.20 -1.66 7.31
CA ARG A 76 -23.53 -2.93 7.04
C ARG A 76 -23.57 -3.20 5.54
N VAL A 77 -22.42 -3.46 4.94
CA VAL A 77 -22.35 -3.91 3.53
C VAL A 77 -22.97 -5.31 3.41
N PRO A 78 -23.97 -5.52 2.53
CA PRO A 78 -24.65 -6.81 2.41
C PRO A 78 -23.79 -7.85 1.66
N GLY A 79 -23.99 -9.12 1.99
CA GLY A 79 -23.29 -10.26 1.38
C GLY A 79 -22.04 -10.70 2.12
N ALA A 80 -21.07 -11.25 1.39
CA ALA A 80 -19.84 -11.83 1.91
C ALA A 80 -18.60 -11.14 1.34
N GLN A 81 -17.51 -11.15 2.10
CA GLN A 81 -16.19 -10.71 1.60
C GLN A 81 -15.74 -11.61 0.44
N LEU A 82 -15.09 -11.02 -0.56
CA LEU A 82 -14.75 -11.67 -1.82
C LEU A 82 -13.88 -12.92 -1.60
N PHE A 83 -12.97 -12.90 -0.63
CA PHE A 83 -12.06 -14.04 -0.39
C PHE A 83 -12.81 -15.31 0.02
N ASN A 84 -13.98 -15.18 0.69
CA ASN A 84 -14.79 -16.33 1.09
C ASN A 84 -15.50 -17.00 -0.10
N LYS A 85 -15.66 -16.28 -1.22
CA LYS A 85 -16.35 -16.78 -2.41
C LYS A 85 -15.41 -17.02 -3.59
N TRP A 86 -14.23 -16.41 -3.59
CA TRP A 86 -13.38 -16.31 -4.77
C TRP A 86 -13.09 -17.66 -5.41
N ASP A 87 -12.72 -18.68 -4.63
CA ASP A 87 -12.33 -20.00 -5.15
C ASP A 87 -13.53 -20.83 -5.65
N GLU A 88 -14.70 -20.62 -5.06
CA GLU A 88 -15.95 -21.29 -5.46
C GLU A 88 -16.57 -20.66 -6.74
N MET A 89 -16.18 -19.43 -7.06
CA MET A 89 -16.71 -18.71 -8.21
C MET A 89 -16.23 -19.27 -9.55
N GLY A 90 -17.09 -19.22 -10.57
CA GLY A 90 -16.67 -19.49 -11.95
C GLY A 90 -15.81 -18.37 -12.52
N GLU A 91 -14.93 -18.70 -13.47
CA GLU A 91 -14.04 -17.74 -14.15
C GLU A 91 -14.77 -16.53 -14.75
N VAL A 92 -15.97 -16.73 -15.31
CA VAL A 92 -16.78 -15.64 -15.87
C VAL A 92 -17.08 -14.57 -14.82
N ASN A 93 -17.39 -14.96 -13.59
CA ASN A 93 -17.69 -14.02 -12.52
C ASN A 93 -16.42 -13.31 -12.03
N ARG A 94 -15.29 -14.03 -11.89
CA ARG A 94 -13.99 -13.42 -11.54
C ARG A 94 -13.60 -12.34 -12.55
N ILE A 95 -13.66 -12.66 -13.84
CA ILE A 95 -13.36 -11.72 -14.92
C ILE A 95 -14.34 -10.55 -14.96
N SER A 96 -15.62 -10.77 -14.65
CA SER A 96 -16.62 -9.70 -14.53
C SER A 96 -16.27 -8.72 -13.42
N ILE A 97 -15.87 -9.21 -12.25
CA ILE A 97 -15.41 -8.37 -11.13
C ILE A 97 -14.18 -7.57 -11.53
N ILE A 98 -13.17 -8.23 -12.11
CA ILE A 98 -11.92 -7.57 -12.53
C ILE A 98 -12.22 -6.43 -13.52
N LYS A 99 -13.08 -6.68 -14.51
CA LYS A 99 -13.50 -5.63 -15.46
C LYS A 99 -14.21 -4.48 -14.75
N ARG A 100 -15.15 -4.78 -13.85
CA ARG A 100 -15.89 -3.76 -13.11
C ARG A 100 -14.98 -2.92 -12.21
N LEU A 101 -13.99 -3.55 -11.58
CA LEU A 101 -12.99 -2.87 -10.78
C LEU A 101 -12.27 -1.78 -11.56
N THR A 102 -11.76 -2.11 -12.75
CA THR A 102 -11.06 -1.12 -13.59
C THR A 102 -11.97 0.01 -14.10
N GLN A 103 -13.30 -0.18 -14.13
CA GLN A 103 -14.25 0.89 -14.44
C GLN A 103 -14.40 1.86 -13.26
N TRP A 104 -14.41 1.36 -12.03
CA TRP A 104 -14.47 2.20 -10.83
C TRP A 104 -13.16 2.96 -10.59
N GLU A 105 -12.03 2.31 -10.80
CA GLU A 105 -10.72 2.96 -10.82
C GLU A 105 -10.67 4.10 -11.86
N HIS A 106 -11.23 3.87 -13.05
CA HIS A 106 -11.38 4.90 -14.07
C HIS A 106 -12.27 6.07 -13.62
N GLU A 107 -13.40 5.79 -12.97
CA GLU A 107 -14.28 6.84 -12.42
C GLU A 107 -13.53 7.74 -11.43
N LEU A 108 -12.71 7.16 -10.54
CA LEU A 108 -11.88 7.92 -9.60
C LEU A 108 -10.81 8.76 -10.32
N ALA A 109 -10.14 8.20 -11.34
CA ALA A 109 -9.11 8.90 -12.10
C ALA A 109 -9.61 10.11 -12.91
N GLU A 110 -10.89 10.14 -13.26
CA GLU A 110 -11.49 11.22 -14.03
C GLU A 110 -11.98 12.39 -13.16
N ILE A 111 -11.98 12.25 -11.83
CA ILE A 111 -12.36 13.34 -10.92
C ILE A 111 -11.19 14.31 -10.77
N PRO A 112 -11.34 15.59 -11.20
CA PRO A 112 -10.28 16.57 -11.06
C PRO A 112 -10.21 17.09 -9.62
N PHE A 113 -9.02 17.09 -9.04
CA PHE A 113 -8.76 17.77 -7.77
C PHE A 113 -7.76 18.92 -7.97
N PRO A 114 -7.93 20.04 -7.26
CA PRO A 114 -7.08 21.22 -7.42
C PRO A 114 -5.73 21.12 -6.67
N ALA A 115 -5.57 20.15 -5.77
CA ALA A 115 -4.35 19.95 -4.98
C ALA A 115 -4.28 18.53 -4.39
N PHE A 116 -3.08 18.15 -3.93
CA PHE A 116 -2.87 16.94 -3.13
C PHE A 116 -3.27 17.16 -1.66
N GLY A 117 -3.67 16.10 -0.97
CA GLY A 117 -4.02 16.12 0.45
C GLY A 117 -5.24 15.28 0.77
N SER A 118 -5.72 15.38 2.02
CA SER A 118 -6.90 14.66 2.49
C SER A 118 -8.18 15.47 2.28
N LEU A 119 -9.30 14.76 2.05
CA LEU A 119 -10.63 15.37 2.01
C LEU A 119 -11.19 15.56 3.42
N TYR A 120 -11.90 16.67 3.63
CA TYR A 120 -12.60 16.98 4.87
C TYR A 120 -13.90 17.71 4.56
N HIS A 121 -14.96 17.46 5.34
CA HIS A 121 -16.14 18.33 5.32
C HIS A 121 -15.76 19.72 5.83
N LYS A 122 -16.33 20.77 5.22
CA LYS A 122 -16.03 22.17 5.59
C LYS A 122 -16.19 22.45 7.10
N GLY A 123 -17.17 21.82 7.75
CA GLY A 123 -17.42 21.97 9.20
C GLY A 123 -16.47 21.20 10.11
N SER A 124 -15.58 20.36 9.56
CA SER A 124 -14.65 19.54 10.35
C SER A 124 -13.38 20.29 10.74
N LEU A 125 -13.08 21.40 10.06
CA LEU A 125 -11.87 22.21 10.32
C LEU A 125 -12.30 23.58 10.82
N SER A 126 -11.54 24.15 11.77
CA SER A 126 -11.82 25.52 12.22
C SER A 126 -11.45 26.52 11.11
N GLU A 127 -12.11 27.69 11.09
CA GLU A 127 -11.80 28.72 10.07
C GLU A 127 -10.34 29.15 10.10
N HIS A 128 -9.70 29.12 11.29
CA HIS A 128 -8.29 29.43 11.49
C HIS A 128 -7.32 28.38 10.94
N GLU A 129 -7.81 27.19 10.60
CA GLU A 129 -7.05 26.08 9.99
C GLU A 129 -7.26 25.97 8.48
N SER A 130 -8.04 26.88 7.87
CA SER A 130 -8.38 26.83 6.45
C SER A 130 -7.87 28.05 5.70
N ILE A 131 -7.33 27.83 4.50
CA ILE A 131 -6.94 28.88 3.56
C ILE A 131 -7.65 28.56 2.24
N PRO A 132 -8.37 29.52 1.61
CA PRO A 132 -8.95 29.30 0.30
C PRO A 132 -7.87 28.95 -0.72
N LEU A 133 -8.06 27.84 -1.44
CA LEU A 133 -7.18 27.45 -2.53
C LEU A 133 -7.58 28.22 -3.79
N ASP A 134 -6.62 28.91 -4.41
CA ASP A 134 -6.85 29.58 -5.69
C ASP A 134 -7.08 28.51 -6.79
N PRO A 135 -8.16 28.58 -7.57
CA PRO A 135 -8.41 27.61 -8.65
C PRO A 135 -7.33 27.56 -9.74
N SER A 136 -6.46 28.58 -9.79
CA SER A 136 -5.28 28.64 -10.67
C SER A 136 -4.01 28.08 -10.02
N VAL A 137 -4.11 27.44 -8.85
CA VAL A 137 -2.97 26.72 -8.26
C VAL A 137 -2.50 25.65 -9.24
N ASP A 138 -1.29 25.87 -9.72
CA ASP A 138 -0.48 24.95 -10.49
C ASP A 138 -1.07 24.41 -11.81
N PRO A 139 -1.22 25.26 -12.85
CA PRO A 139 -1.64 24.82 -14.17
C PRO A 139 -0.57 23.96 -14.91
N GLU A 140 0.64 23.83 -14.37
CA GLU A 140 1.82 23.26 -15.04
C GLU A 140 2.45 22.04 -14.32
N GLY A 141 1.93 21.61 -13.16
CA GLY A 141 2.42 20.42 -12.43
C GLY A 141 3.64 20.65 -11.52
N LYS A 142 3.90 21.88 -11.07
CA LYS A 142 4.93 22.23 -10.07
C LYS A 142 4.67 21.61 -8.68
N THR A 143 3.44 21.20 -8.40
CA THR A 143 3.00 20.61 -7.13
C THR A 143 3.75 19.33 -6.74
N ILE A 144 4.24 18.54 -7.71
CA ILE A 144 5.06 17.37 -7.36
C ILE A 144 6.42 17.74 -6.79
N GLY A 145 6.99 18.89 -7.19
CA GLY A 145 8.21 19.43 -6.56
C GLY A 145 7.95 19.82 -5.11
N ASP A 146 6.87 20.56 -4.86
CA ASP A 146 6.45 20.97 -3.51
C ASP A 146 6.09 19.75 -2.63
N LEU A 147 5.46 18.73 -3.22
CA LEU A 147 5.19 17.45 -2.55
C LEU A 147 6.50 16.77 -2.14
N GLY A 148 7.45 16.62 -3.08
CA GLY A 148 8.75 16.04 -2.82
C GLY A 148 9.49 16.77 -1.69
N GLU A 149 9.53 18.10 -1.77
CA GLU A 149 10.13 18.93 -0.71
C GLU A 149 9.41 18.77 0.64
N SER A 150 8.07 18.72 0.64
CA SER A 150 7.29 18.53 1.86
C SER A 150 7.55 17.17 2.52
N LEU A 151 7.63 16.10 1.72
CA LEU A 151 7.94 14.75 2.20
C LEU A 151 9.36 14.69 2.79
N ILE A 152 10.34 15.29 2.11
CA ILE A 152 11.73 15.36 2.58
C ILE A 152 11.82 16.16 3.87
N ASN A 153 11.24 17.37 3.92
CA ASN A 153 11.26 18.22 5.10
C ASN A 153 10.60 17.54 6.31
N ARG A 154 9.50 16.81 6.09
CA ARG A 154 8.85 15.97 7.11
C ARG A 154 9.80 14.89 7.63
N SER A 155 10.46 14.17 6.73
CA SER A 155 11.42 13.11 7.10
C SER A 155 12.66 13.65 7.82
N LEU A 156 13.17 14.81 7.40
CA LEU A 156 14.26 15.52 8.09
C LEU A 156 13.86 15.87 9.54
N LEU A 157 12.67 16.45 9.72
CA LEU A 157 12.16 16.82 11.04
C LEU A 157 12.02 15.59 11.94
N LYS A 158 11.38 14.51 11.46
CA LYS A 158 11.24 13.26 12.21
C LYS A 158 12.62 12.72 12.65
N SER A 159 13.58 12.70 11.73
CA SER A 159 14.94 12.18 11.99
C SER A 159 15.68 13.02 13.03
N GLN A 160 15.56 14.35 12.97
CA GLN A 160 16.15 15.28 13.94
C GLN A 160 15.54 15.13 15.34
N HIS A 161 14.26 14.79 15.43
CA HIS A 161 13.57 14.46 16.68
C HIS A 161 13.81 13.03 17.16
N GLY A 162 14.67 12.25 16.49
CA GLY A 162 15.07 10.91 16.91
C GLY A 162 14.05 9.81 16.60
N LEU A 163 13.03 10.08 15.77
CA LEU A 163 12.16 9.03 15.24
C LEU A 163 12.97 8.16 14.27
N LYS A 164 13.11 6.87 14.60
CA LYS A 164 13.80 5.87 13.79
C LYS A 164 12.84 4.80 13.35
N ALA A 165 13.14 4.21 12.19
CA ALA A 165 12.47 3.02 11.72
C ALA A 165 12.66 1.86 12.69
N ARG A 166 11.64 1.00 12.79
CA ARG A 166 11.67 -0.23 13.60
C ARG A 166 12.49 -1.30 12.87
N LEU A 167 13.77 -1.01 12.66
CA LEU A 167 14.74 -1.90 12.02
C LEU A 167 15.69 -2.50 13.07
N PRO A 168 16.27 -3.68 12.81
CA PRO A 168 17.45 -4.15 13.53
C PRO A 168 18.52 -3.06 13.61
N ALA A 169 19.25 -3.02 14.73
CA ALA A 169 20.29 -2.00 14.94
C ALA A 169 21.34 -1.97 13.83
N SER A 170 21.65 -3.13 13.22
CA SER A 170 22.58 -3.27 12.10
C SER A 170 22.10 -2.65 10.79
N LEU A 171 20.78 -2.44 10.62
CA LEU A 171 20.18 -1.86 9.42
C LEU A 171 19.82 -0.37 9.61
N ASN A 172 20.06 0.19 10.79
CA ASN A 172 19.88 1.61 11.04
C ASN A 172 21.12 2.38 10.62
N SER A 173 21.00 3.21 9.58
CA SER A 173 22.08 4.12 9.20
C SER A 173 22.28 5.24 10.24
N PRO A 174 23.51 5.74 10.40
CA PRO A 174 23.79 6.92 11.21
C PRO A 174 22.97 8.15 10.76
N LEU A 175 22.61 9.03 11.70
CA LEU A 175 21.85 10.25 11.39
C LEU A 175 22.52 11.10 10.31
N GLY A 176 23.85 11.22 10.32
CA GLY A 176 24.59 11.98 9.31
C GLY A 176 24.36 11.45 7.89
N GLU A 177 24.40 10.14 7.70
CA GLU A 177 24.09 9.53 6.40
C GLU A 177 22.63 9.72 6.01
N HIS A 178 21.72 9.61 6.98
CA HIS A 178 20.29 9.85 6.76
C HIS A 178 20.04 11.25 6.20
N LEU A 179 20.67 12.26 6.81
CA LEU A 179 20.58 13.66 6.38
C LEU A 179 21.22 13.88 5.01
N ILE A 180 22.37 13.25 4.73
CA ILE A 180 23.03 13.35 3.42
C ILE A 180 22.15 12.76 2.31
N THR A 181 21.58 11.56 2.52
CA THR A 181 20.72 10.91 1.51
C THR A 181 19.44 11.72 1.25
N LEU A 182 18.80 12.27 2.29
CA LEU A 182 17.66 13.18 2.12
C LEU A 182 18.07 14.51 1.43
N GLY A 183 19.27 15.00 1.70
CA GLY A 183 19.85 16.17 1.02
C GLY A 183 20.02 15.94 -0.47
N MET A 184 20.59 14.81 -0.88
CA MET A 184 20.70 14.42 -2.29
C MET A 184 19.33 14.32 -2.97
N ALA A 185 18.34 13.71 -2.30
CA ALA A 185 16.98 13.67 -2.82
C ALA A 185 16.40 15.08 -3.02
N LYS A 186 16.66 16.01 -2.09
CA LYS A 186 16.22 17.40 -2.19
C LYS A 186 16.85 18.12 -3.38
N GLU A 187 18.14 17.91 -3.63
CA GLU A 187 18.86 18.53 -4.74
C GLU A 187 18.30 18.13 -6.11
N ILE A 188 17.85 16.88 -6.27
CA ILE A 188 17.29 16.39 -7.53
C ILE A 188 15.79 16.66 -7.70
N THR A 189 15.06 17.05 -6.65
CA THR A 189 13.61 17.31 -6.70
C THR A 189 13.19 18.22 -7.87
N PRO A 190 13.88 19.33 -8.18
CA PRO A 190 13.52 20.17 -9.33
C PRO A 190 13.64 19.46 -10.69
N ALA A 191 14.63 18.57 -10.85
CA ALA A 191 14.79 17.78 -12.07
C ALA A 191 13.69 16.70 -12.17
N MET A 192 13.34 16.07 -11.05
CA MET A 192 12.21 15.12 -10.97
C MET A 192 10.89 15.80 -11.34
N ALA A 193 10.66 17.00 -10.82
CA ALA A 193 9.46 17.79 -11.05
C ALA A 193 9.29 18.26 -12.50
N THR A 194 10.35 18.22 -13.31
CA THR A 194 10.32 18.59 -14.73
C THR A 194 10.43 17.39 -15.66
N ASN A 195 10.49 16.17 -15.12
CA ASN A 195 10.55 14.95 -15.92
C ASN A 195 9.20 14.76 -16.67
N PRO A 196 9.20 14.69 -18.02
CA PRO A 196 7.96 14.67 -18.80
C PRO A 196 7.16 13.37 -18.62
N LYS A 197 7.82 12.24 -18.37
CA LYS A 197 7.12 10.96 -18.13
C LYS A 197 6.34 11.02 -16.82
N LEU A 198 6.94 11.62 -15.80
CA LEU A 198 6.39 11.74 -14.45
C LEU A 198 5.27 12.79 -14.39
N LEU A 199 5.49 13.97 -14.98
CA LEU A 199 4.48 15.02 -15.11
C LEU A 199 3.22 14.57 -15.85
N ALA A 200 3.37 13.74 -16.90
CA ALA A 200 2.21 13.22 -17.62
C ALA A 200 1.28 12.35 -16.76
N GLN A 201 1.76 11.86 -15.61
CA GLN A 201 1.04 10.96 -14.69
C GLN A 201 0.91 11.55 -13.27
N SER A 202 1.12 12.86 -13.10
CA SER A 202 1.13 13.51 -11.78
C SER A 202 -0.21 14.09 -11.34
N GLN A 203 -1.28 13.90 -12.13
CA GLN A 203 -2.59 14.45 -11.82
C GLN A 203 -3.02 14.13 -10.37
N PRO A 204 -3.53 15.12 -9.61
CA PRO A 204 -4.14 14.88 -8.31
C PRO A 204 -5.33 13.92 -8.47
N THR A 205 -5.25 12.76 -7.83
CA THR A 205 -6.26 11.71 -7.95
C THR A 205 -6.54 11.11 -6.59
N LEU A 206 -7.81 10.84 -6.29
CA LEU A 206 -8.21 10.02 -5.16
C LEU A 206 -8.13 8.55 -5.60
N TRP A 207 -7.44 7.68 -4.86
CA TRP A 207 -7.28 6.28 -5.26
C TRP A 207 -7.33 5.33 -4.06
N HIS A 208 -8.06 4.22 -4.17
CA HIS A 208 -8.09 3.20 -3.13
C HIS A 208 -6.79 2.38 -3.15
N THR A 209 -5.87 2.67 -2.24
CA THR A 209 -4.52 2.07 -2.27
C THR A 209 -4.40 0.73 -1.54
N ASP A 210 -5.42 0.32 -0.77
CA ASP A 210 -5.42 -0.95 -0.01
C ASP A 210 -6.48 -1.94 -0.49
N LEU A 211 -6.43 -2.27 -1.78
CA LEU A 211 -7.43 -3.15 -2.39
C LEU A 211 -7.01 -4.62 -2.34
N HIS A 212 -7.52 -5.34 -1.33
CA HIS A 212 -7.50 -6.80 -1.24
C HIS A 212 -8.92 -7.37 -1.15
N MET A 213 -9.06 -8.68 -1.34
CA MET A 213 -10.36 -9.37 -1.32
C MET A 213 -11.15 -9.24 -0.01
N GLY A 214 -10.48 -8.90 1.10
CA GLY A 214 -11.13 -8.63 2.39
C GLY A 214 -11.90 -7.31 2.41
N ASN A 215 -11.50 -6.36 1.56
CA ASN A 215 -12.12 -5.02 1.46
C ASN A 215 -13.20 -4.95 0.37
N ILE A 216 -13.51 -6.07 -0.29
CA ILE A 216 -14.51 -6.17 -1.35
C ILE A 216 -15.62 -7.12 -0.91
N PHE A 217 -16.87 -6.69 -0.99
CA PHE A 217 -18.03 -7.53 -0.72
C PHE A 217 -18.79 -7.86 -1.99
N VAL A 218 -19.33 -9.07 -2.04
CA VAL A 218 -20.17 -9.58 -3.14
C VAL A 218 -21.49 -10.14 -2.61
N ALA A 219 -22.51 -10.15 -3.47
CA ALA A 219 -23.81 -10.71 -3.12
C ALA A 219 -23.72 -12.22 -2.86
N GLU A 220 -24.44 -12.71 -1.85
CA GLU A 220 -24.41 -14.11 -1.42
C GLU A 220 -24.87 -15.07 -2.53
N ASP A 221 -25.95 -14.71 -3.21
CA ASP A 221 -26.61 -15.54 -4.24
C ASP A 221 -26.08 -15.27 -5.66
N ASP A 222 -25.36 -14.16 -5.86
CA ASP A 222 -24.72 -13.81 -7.14
C ASP A 222 -23.34 -13.19 -6.87
N PRO A 223 -22.32 -14.04 -6.61
CA PRO A 223 -20.98 -13.55 -6.26
C PRO A 223 -20.31 -12.72 -7.36
N GLY A 224 -20.82 -12.72 -8.60
CA GLY A 224 -20.33 -11.82 -9.66
C GLY A 224 -20.71 -10.35 -9.46
N LYS A 225 -21.62 -10.06 -8.52
CA LYS A 225 -22.10 -8.72 -8.19
C LYS A 225 -21.44 -8.21 -6.92
N VAL A 226 -20.55 -7.23 -7.06
CA VAL A 226 -19.98 -6.50 -5.93
C VAL A 226 -21.06 -5.63 -5.27
N THR A 227 -21.13 -5.68 -3.94
CA THR A 227 -22.11 -4.99 -3.11
C THR A 227 -21.50 -3.87 -2.27
N GLY A 228 -20.18 -3.86 -2.08
CA GLY A 228 -19.51 -2.75 -1.44
C GLY A 228 -17.99 -2.85 -1.36
N PHE A 229 -17.35 -1.69 -1.23
CA PHE A 229 -15.95 -1.52 -0.87
C PHE A 229 -15.87 -0.88 0.52
N ILE A 230 -14.98 -1.38 1.34
CA ILE A 230 -14.72 -0.86 2.69
C ILE A 230 -13.26 -0.44 2.83
N ASP A 231 -12.95 0.13 4.00
CA ASP A 231 -11.61 0.56 4.40
C ASP A 231 -11.01 1.68 3.56
N TRP A 232 -11.75 2.77 3.49
CA TRP A 232 -11.31 4.03 2.88
C TRP A 232 -10.44 4.87 3.81
N GLN A 233 -10.05 4.34 4.97
CA GLN A 233 -9.17 5.02 5.91
C GLN A 233 -7.83 5.35 5.26
N HIS A 234 -7.22 6.48 5.61
CA HIS A 234 -5.94 6.95 5.05
C HIS A 234 -5.93 7.26 3.54
N THR A 235 -7.06 7.12 2.85
CA THR A 235 -7.20 7.56 1.46
C THR A 235 -6.94 9.06 1.38
N SER A 236 -6.11 9.46 0.42
CA SER A 236 -5.79 10.87 0.16
C SER A 236 -5.64 11.10 -1.33
N ILE A 237 -5.73 12.36 -1.72
CA ILE A 237 -5.44 12.82 -3.07
C ILE A 237 -3.93 12.96 -3.19
N SER A 238 -3.34 12.23 -4.13
CA SER A 238 -1.90 12.24 -4.40
C SER A 238 -1.65 12.14 -5.92
N PRO A 239 -0.41 12.31 -6.41
CA PRO A 239 -0.12 12.08 -7.82
C PRO A 239 -0.49 10.66 -8.24
N LEU A 240 -1.19 10.50 -9.36
CA LEU A 240 -1.63 9.18 -9.85
C LEU A 240 -0.49 8.14 -9.93
N PHE A 241 0.70 8.53 -10.42
CA PHE A 241 1.86 7.64 -10.49
C PHE A 241 2.29 7.05 -9.14
N SER A 242 2.04 7.76 -8.03
CA SER A 242 2.44 7.32 -6.69
C SER A 242 1.42 6.36 -6.05
N GLN A 243 0.22 6.30 -6.61
CA GLN A 243 -0.91 5.57 -6.03
C GLN A 243 -1.26 4.32 -6.83
N VAL A 244 -1.24 4.40 -8.16
CA VAL A 244 -1.67 3.30 -9.01
C VAL A 244 -0.77 2.07 -8.80
N ARG A 245 -1.42 0.94 -8.53
CA ARG A 245 -0.79 -0.34 -8.21
C ARG A 245 -1.75 -1.47 -8.52
N TRP A 246 -1.22 -2.67 -8.64
CA TRP A 246 -2.02 -3.88 -8.71
C TRP A 246 -2.80 -4.08 -7.41
N PRO A 247 -4.10 -4.40 -7.47
CA PRO A 247 -4.81 -4.98 -6.34
C PRO A 247 -4.08 -6.23 -5.86
N ILE A 248 -3.98 -6.45 -4.55
CA ILE A 248 -3.09 -7.47 -3.95
C ILE A 248 -3.36 -8.87 -4.52
N PHE A 249 -4.62 -9.19 -4.77
CA PHE A 249 -5.02 -10.49 -5.30
C PHE A 249 -4.88 -10.64 -6.83
N LEU A 250 -4.50 -9.56 -7.51
CA LEU A 250 -4.23 -9.50 -8.96
C LEU A 250 -2.77 -9.17 -9.23
N THR A 251 -1.92 -9.14 -8.19
CA THR A 251 -0.48 -8.97 -8.36
C THR A 251 0.04 -10.05 -9.31
N PRO A 252 0.76 -9.68 -10.38
CA PRO A 252 1.30 -10.64 -11.31
C PRO A 252 2.21 -11.66 -10.61
N PRO A 253 2.10 -12.96 -10.92
CA PRO A 253 3.04 -13.95 -10.41
C PRO A 253 4.44 -13.75 -11.02
N GLU A 254 5.42 -14.49 -10.50
CA GLU A 254 6.76 -14.59 -11.12
C GLU A 254 6.66 -15.03 -12.58
N ASP A 255 7.58 -14.54 -13.42
CA ASP A 255 7.61 -14.77 -14.87
C ASP A 255 6.34 -14.38 -15.63
N TYR A 256 5.54 -13.46 -15.09
CA TYR A 256 4.36 -12.94 -15.76
C TYR A 256 4.69 -12.37 -17.15
N PRO A 257 4.03 -12.83 -18.22
CA PRO A 257 4.30 -12.33 -19.56
C PRO A 257 3.66 -10.95 -19.74
N GLU A 258 4.46 -9.89 -19.79
CA GLU A 258 3.99 -8.52 -20.02
C GLU A 258 3.40 -8.32 -21.43
N GLY A 259 2.51 -7.34 -21.57
CA GLY A 259 1.94 -6.96 -22.87
C GLY A 259 0.87 -7.91 -23.39
N GLN A 260 0.67 -7.98 -24.70
CA GLN A 260 -0.45 -8.72 -25.32
C GLN A 260 -0.16 -10.22 -25.49
N VAL A 261 0.39 -10.85 -24.46
CA VAL A 261 0.73 -12.27 -24.44
C VAL A 261 -0.16 -12.99 -23.42
N MET A 262 -0.82 -14.06 -23.85
CA MET A 262 -1.69 -14.85 -22.98
C MET A 262 -0.85 -15.82 -22.12
N PRO A 263 -1.05 -15.87 -20.80
CA PRO A 263 -0.37 -16.84 -19.93
C PRO A 263 -0.59 -18.29 -20.38
N GLN A 264 0.49 -19.05 -20.44
CA GLN A 264 0.50 -20.47 -20.80
C GLN A 264 1.00 -21.31 -19.64
N LEU A 265 0.76 -22.63 -19.72
CA LEU A 265 1.44 -23.58 -18.83
C LEU A 265 2.92 -23.66 -19.21
N PRO A 266 3.81 -24.02 -18.26
CA PRO A 266 5.22 -24.19 -18.57
C PRO A 266 5.41 -25.35 -19.57
N PRO A 267 6.46 -25.32 -20.42
CA PRO A 267 6.64 -26.31 -21.50
C PRO A 267 6.78 -27.75 -21.03
N ASP A 268 7.28 -27.96 -19.81
CA ASP A 268 7.51 -29.25 -19.14
C ASP A 268 6.33 -29.70 -18.28
N TYR A 269 5.19 -29.00 -18.34
CA TYR A 269 4.00 -29.29 -17.54
C TYR A 269 3.57 -30.77 -17.58
N GLU A 270 3.62 -31.42 -18.75
CA GLU A 270 3.17 -32.82 -18.87
C GLU A 270 4.08 -33.80 -18.11
N ASP A 271 5.35 -33.45 -17.91
CA ASP A 271 6.37 -34.27 -17.24
C ASP A 271 6.45 -34.01 -15.73
N MET A 272 5.79 -32.96 -15.22
CA MET A 272 5.69 -32.62 -13.80
C MET A 272 4.90 -33.66 -13.00
N ASP A 273 5.20 -33.74 -11.70
CA ASP A 273 4.40 -34.52 -10.76
C ASP A 273 3.04 -33.86 -10.46
N ALA A 274 2.22 -34.53 -9.65
CA ALA A 274 0.85 -34.07 -9.40
C ALA A 274 0.80 -32.74 -8.63
N ASP A 275 1.72 -32.54 -7.67
CA ASP A 275 1.73 -31.36 -6.82
C ASP A 275 2.26 -30.16 -7.63
N ASP A 276 3.32 -30.36 -8.41
CA ASP A 276 3.88 -29.35 -9.32
C ASP A 276 2.87 -28.95 -10.42
N LYS A 277 2.08 -29.89 -10.95
CA LYS A 277 1.00 -29.59 -11.89
C LYS A 277 -0.07 -28.71 -11.28
N GLU A 278 -0.45 -28.95 -10.03
CA GLU A 278 -1.44 -28.12 -9.33
C GLU A 278 -0.92 -26.69 -9.12
N ILE A 279 0.35 -26.55 -8.73
CA ILE A 279 1.03 -25.25 -8.60
C ILE A 279 1.06 -24.52 -9.94
N ALA A 280 1.48 -25.19 -11.03
CA ALA A 280 1.52 -24.60 -12.36
C ALA A 280 0.14 -24.14 -12.85
N LEU A 281 -0.92 -24.88 -12.53
CA LEU A 281 -2.30 -24.49 -12.83
C LEU A 281 -2.75 -23.27 -12.01
N ASP A 282 -2.38 -23.18 -10.74
CA ASP A 282 -2.64 -22.02 -9.90
C ASP A 282 -1.92 -20.76 -10.39
N ILE A 283 -0.62 -20.86 -10.68
CA ILE A 283 0.18 -19.76 -11.25
C ILE A 283 -0.44 -19.27 -12.56
N LYS A 284 -0.82 -20.17 -13.46
CA LYS A 284 -1.48 -19.81 -14.72
C LYS A 284 -2.82 -19.11 -14.49
N ARG A 285 -3.63 -19.56 -13.51
CA ARG A 285 -4.90 -18.92 -13.16
C ARG A 285 -4.67 -17.49 -12.68
N LYS A 286 -3.77 -17.28 -11.71
CA LYS A 286 -3.40 -15.96 -11.21
C LYS A 286 -2.86 -15.06 -12.31
N ALA A 287 -1.96 -15.56 -13.16
CA ALA A 287 -1.46 -14.83 -14.32
C ALA A 287 -2.60 -14.44 -15.29
N THR A 288 -3.61 -15.29 -15.47
CA THR A 288 -4.78 -15.00 -16.32
C THR A 288 -5.62 -13.86 -15.73
N TRP A 289 -5.83 -13.84 -14.42
CA TRP A 289 -6.54 -12.75 -13.73
C TRP A 289 -5.76 -11.44 -13.79
N ALA A 290 -4.45 -11.48 -13.55
CA ALA A 290 -3.57 -10.32 -13.72
C ALA A 290 -3.62 -9.79 -15.18
N LYS A 291 -3.59 -10.69 -16.18
CA LYS A 291 -3.74 -10.32 -17.59
C LYS A 291 -5.09 -9.66 -17.89
N ALA A 292 -6.16 -10.19 -17.30
CA ALA A 292 -7.49 -9.61 -17.45
C ALA A 292 -7.54 -8.19 -16.88
N TYR A 293 -6.90 -7.94 -15.73
CA TYR A 293 -6.79 -6.61 -15.13
C TYR A 293 -5.94 -5.69 -16.00
N GLU A 294 -4.73 -6.10 -16.43
CA GLU A 294 -3.87 -5.29 -17.30
C GLU A 294 -4.60 -4.81 -18.56
N VAL A 295 -5.27 -5.75 -19.24
CA VAL A 295 -6.01 -5.47 -20.48
C VAL A 295 -7.22 -4.60 -20.19
N ALA A 296 -7.97 -4.86 -19.12
CA ALA A 296 -9.12 -4.05 -18.76
C ALA A 296 -8.72 -2.62 -18.37
N THR A 297 -7.65 -2.43 -17.60
CA THR A 297 -7.09 -1.12 -17.26
C THR A 297 -6.60 -0.41 -18.52
N PHE A 298 -5.88 -1.09 -19.44
CA PHE A 298 -5.50 -0.49 -20.72
C PHE A 298 -6.69 -0.01 -21.56
N LEU A 299 -7.79 -0.77 -21.56
CA LEU A 299 -8.99 -0.45 -22.34
C LEU A 299 -9.84 0.65 -21.71
N ASN A 300 -10.01 0.63 -20.38
CA ASN A 300 -10.88 1.55 -19.65
C ASN A 300 -10.15 2.84 -19.25
N ASP A 301 -8.88 2.75 -18.83
CA ASP A 301 -8.09 3.88 -18.35
C ASP A 301 -6.62 3.81 -18.80
N ARG A 302 -6.35 4.41 -19.97
CA ARG A 302 -5.00 4.52 -20.51
C ARG A 302 -4.07 5.39 -19.65
N LYS A 303 -4.59 6.28 -18.82
CA LYS A 303 -3.75 7.11 -17.93
C LYS A 303 -3.26 6.24 -16.78
N ALA A 304 -4.17 5.56 -16.07
CA ALA A 304 -3.82 4.62 -15.01
C ALA A 304 -2.87 3.53 -15.52
N TRP A 305 -3.14 2.94 -16.70
CA TRP A 305 -2.24 1.95 -17.29
C TRP A 305 -0.83 2.52 -17.52
N ARG A 306 -0.69 3.72 -18.13
CA ARG A 306 0.63 4.36 -18.32
C ARG A 306 1.33 4.66 -17.01
N ALA A 307 0.60 5.09 -16.00
CA ALA A 307 1.13 5.34 -14.66
C ALA A 307 1.62 4.04 -13.98
N MET A 308 0.99 2.89 -14.24
CA MET A 308 1.50 1.58 -13.81
C MET A 308 2.81 1.22 -14.51
N GLN A 309 2.96 1.56 -15.80
CA GLN A 309 4.17 1.29 -16.60
C GLN A 309 5.36 2.23 -16.29
N LEU A 310 5.20 3.20 -15.41
CA LEU A 310 6.30 4.09 -15.07
C LEU A 310 7.44 3.32 -14.38
N PRO A 311 8.71 3.57 -14.74
CA PRO A 311 9.86 2.95 -14.09
C PRO A 311 9.81 3.14 -12.57
N LEU A 312 10.08 2.07 -11.84
CA LEU A 312 9.93 2.03 -10.39
C LEU A 312 10.77 3.12 -9.70
N ALA A 313 12.02 3.34 -10.13
CA ALA A 313 12.89 4.39 -9.58
C ALA A 313 12.27 5.80 -9.61
N LEU A 314 11.45 6.11 -10.62
CA LEU A 314 10.73 7.39 -10.70
C LEU A 314 9.57 7.46 -9.70
N LYS A 315 8.82 6.36 -9.56
CA LYS A 315 7.65 6.28 -8.66
C LYS A 315 8.07 6.28 -7.19
N GLU A 316 9.12 5.53 -6.86
CA GLU A 316 9.53 5.21 -5.50
C GLU A 316 10.25 6.34 -4.78
N LEU A 317 10.87 7.29 -5.50
CA LEU A 317 11.59 8.39 -4.86
C LEU A 317 10.71 9.13 -3.86
N PHE A 318 9.51 9.54 -4.29
CA PHE A 318 8.57 10.28 -3.44
C PHE A 318 8.12 9.44 -2.25
N ARG A 319 7.79 8.15 -2.48
CA ARG A 319 7.38 7.25 -1.41
C ARG A 319 8.48 7.06 -0.37
N HIS A 320 9.69 6.73 -0.81
CA HIS A 320 10.85 6.54 0.06
C HIS A 320 11.25 7.82 0.81
N CYS A 321 11.14 8.99 0.19
CA CYS A 321 11.30 10.27 0.89
C CYS A 321 10.30 10.42 2.05
N GLY A 322 9.07 9.92 1.90
CA GLY A 322 8.01 10.01 2.91
C GLY A 322 8.09 8.98 4.03
N ASP A 323 8.74 7.84 3.78
CA ASP A 323 8.67 6.61 4.60
C ASP A 323 9.96 6.34 5.41
N THR A 324 10.94 7.24 5.41
CA THR A 324 12.24 6.98 6.06
C THR A 324 12.14 6.70 7.56
N SER A 325 11.08 7.18 8.22
CA SER A 325 10.80 6.88 9.64
C SER A 325 10.27 5.47 9.88
N ASP A 326 9.82 4.78 8.85
CA ASP A 326 9.13 3.50 8.94
C ASP A 326 9.96 2.38 8.28
N LYS A 327 10.60 2.70 7.14
CA LYS A 327 11.39 1.76 6.33
C LYS A 327 12.91 2.01 6.41
N GLY A 328 13.35 3.09 7.06
CA GLY A 328 14.75 3.49 7.10
C GLY A 328 15.21 4.19 5.83
N ILE A 329 16.50 4.53 5.76
CA ILE A 329 17.06 5.33 4.66
C ILE A 329 17.56 4.50 3.46
N LEU A 330 17.89 3.22 3.68
CA LEU A 330 18.50 2.37 2.64
C LEU A 330 17.65 2.29 1.35
N PRO A 331 16.32 2.15 1.39
CA PRO A 331 15.50 2.15 0.16
C PRO A 331 15.57 3.46 -0.63
N LEU A 332 15.68 4.60 0.07
CA LEU A 332 15.87 5.89 -0.61
C LEU A 332 17.25 5.95 -1.27
N ARG A 333 18.30 5.47 -0.59
CA ARG A 333 19.66 5.45 -1.15
C ARG A 333 19.74 4.55 -2.39
N GLU A 334 19.12 3.37 -2.34
CA GLU A 334 18.99 2.47 -3.51
C GLU A 334 18.31 3.17 -4.68
N THR A 335 17.20 3.86 -4.41
CA THR A 335 16.48 4.62 -5.44
C THR A 335 17.36 5.70 -6.08
N LEU A 336 18.14 6.43 -5.28
CA LEU A 336 19.05 7.47 -5.80
C LEU A 336 20.19 6.87 -6.63
N ILE A 337 20.74 5.72 -6.23
CA ILE A 337 21.78 5.03 -7.00
C ILE A 337 21.22 4.53 -8.34
N GLU A 338 20.00 4.00 -8.36
CA GLU A 338 19.34 3.59 -9.60
C GLU A 338 19.03 4.78 -10.51
N LEU A 339 18.57 5.91 -9.95
CA LEU A 339 18.41 7.15 -10.70
C LEU A 339 19.73 7.63 -11.32
N LEU A 340 20.85 7.53 -10.59
CA LEU A 340 22.18 7.87 -11.11
C LEU A 340 22.59 6.95 -12.27
N ARG A 341 22.38 5.63 -12.14
CA ARG A 341 22.76 4.62 -13.15
C ARG A 341 21.93 4.75 -14.43
N SER A 342 20.62 5.01 -14.29
CA SER A 342 19.65 4.88 -15.39
C SER A 342 19.07 6.23 -15.87
N GLN A 343 19.62 7.37 -15.44
CA GLN A 343 19.06 8.72 -15.70
C GLN A 343 18.68 9.01 -17.17
N ARG A 344 19.47 8.53 -18.15
CA ARG A 344 19.19 8.76 -19.57
C ARG A 344 17.98 7.97 -20.06
N GLU A 345 17.86 6.72 -19.64
CA GLU A 345 16.72 5.84 -19.97
C GLU A 345 15.43 6.33 -19.28
N LEU A 346 15.58 6.88 -18.08
CA LEU A 346 14.51 7.51 -17.29
C LEU A 346 14.07 8.86 -17.85
N GLY A 347 14.76 9.39 -18.86
CA GLY A 347 14.33 10.56 -19.64
C GLY A 347 14.85 11.91 -19.12
N PHE A 348 15.91 11.93 -18.31
CA PHE A 348 16.55 13.17 -17.88
C PHE A 348 17.47 13.73 -18.97
N GLN A 349 17.26 15.00 -19.34
CA GLN A 349 18.04 15.69 -20.37
C GLN A 349 19.39 16.19 -19.84
N THR A 350 19.44 16.58 -18.57
CA THR A 350 20.66 16.97 -17.87
C THR A 350 21.04 15.90 -16.87
N ASP A 351 22.33 15.79 -16.55
CA ASP A 351 22.75 14.88 -15.48
C ASP A 351 22.16 15.34 -14.15
N LEU A 352 21.67 14.38 -13.36
CA LEU A 352 21.24 14.64 -12.00
C LEU A 352 22.46 14.95 -11.12
N SER A 353 22.32 15.91 -10.21
CA SER A 353 23.35 16.25 -9.21
C SER A 353 23.42 15.16 -8.13
N LEU A 354 23.84 13.96 -8.51
CA LEU A 354 24.04 12.82 -7.62
C LEU A 354 25.51 12.41 -7.66
N HIS A 355 26.10 12.27 -6.48
CA HIS A 355 27.52 11.98 -6.34
C HIS A 355 27.71 10.79 -5.40
N PHE A 356 27.89 9.61 -6.00
CA PHE A 356 28.32 8.40 -5.31
C PHE A 356 29.62 7.91 -5.95
N ASN A 357 30.61 7.55 -5.13
CA ASN A 357 31.81 6.87 -5.60
C ASN A 357 31.63 5.34 -5.55
N ASP A 358 32.52 4.60 -6.21
CA ASP A 358 32.44 3.14 -6.30
C ASP A 358 32.47 2.45 -4.93
N GLU A 359 33.22 3.00 -3.96
CA GLU A 359 33.30 2.47 -2.60
C GLU A 359 31.97 2.63 -1.85
N GLN A 360 31.29 3.77 -2.00
CA GLN A 360 29.97 4.04 -1.42
C GLN A 360 28.90 3.14 -2.02
N ILE A 361 28.93 2.94 -3.34
CA ILE A 361 28.01 2.04 -4.04
C ILE A 361 28.22 0.60 -3.54
N ALA A 362 29.47 0.11 -3.52
CA ALA A 362 29.77 -1.25 -3.07
C ALA A 362 29.47 -1.47 -1.58
N ALA A 363 29.59 -0.43 -0.74
CA ALA A 363 29.17 -0.49 0.65
C ALA A 363 27.65 -0.59 0.77
N HIS A 364 26.92 0.27 0.04
CA HIS A 364 25.47 0.27 0.01
C HIS A 364 24.90 -1.06 -0.49
N GLU A 365 25.46 -1.66 -1.54
CA GLU A 365 25.02 -2.97 -2.06
C GLU A 365 25.03 -4.06 -0.98
N LYS A 366 26.04 -4.06 -0.10
CA LYS A 366 26.11 -5.00 1.03
C LYS A 366 25.07 -4.69 2.11
N GLU A 367 24.87 -3.41 2.43
CA GLU A 367 23.86 -2.97 3.40
C GLU A 367 22.44 -3.28 2.91
N PHE A 368 22.18 -3.06 1.62
CA PHE A 368 20.90 -3.28 1.00
C PHE A 368 20.59 -4.76 0.85
N GLN A 369 21.57 -5.59 0.51
CA GLN A 369 21.40 -7.05 0.54
C GLN A 369 20.97 -7.55 1.93
N ALA A 370 21.60 -7.07 3.00
CA ALA A 370 21.20 -7.42 4.37
C ALA A 370 19.78 -6.91 4.72
N TYR A 371 19.37 -5.78 4.15
CA TYR A 371 18.03 -5.23 4.28
C TYR A 371 16.98 -6.08 3.55
N GLU A 372 17.29 -6.56 2.34
CA GLU A 372 16.43 -7.47 1.57
C GLU A 372 16.27 -8.82 2.28
N GLU A 373 17.36 -9.43 2.73
CA GLU A 373 17.33 -10.67 3.51
C GLU A 373 16.48 -10.54 4.78
N TRP A 374 16.55 -9.38 5.45
CA TRP A 374 15.68 -9.10 6.59
C TRP A 374 14.20 -9.08 6.20
N HIS A 375 13.85 -8.44 5.08
CA HIS A 375 12.47 -8.45 4.56
C HIS A 375 12.00 -9.83 4.13
N GLU A 376 12.87 -10.64 3.53
CA GLU A 376 12.57 -12.03 3.16
C GLU A 376 12.23 -12.88 4.38
N ILE A 377 13.06 -12.81 5.44
CA ILE A 377 12.79 -13.50 6.71
C ILE A 377 11.45 -13.03 7.28
N ARG A 378 11.19 -11.72 7.30
CA ARG A 378 9.92 -11.19 7.80
C ARG A 378 8.73 -11.69 6.99
N SER A 379 8.82 -11.67 5.68
CA SER A 379 7.74 -12.10 4.79
C SER A 379 7.47 -13.60 4.96
N PHE A 380 8.52 -14.41 5.02
CA PHE A 380 8.44 -15.84 5.33
C PHE A 380 7.72 -16.10 6.66
N VAL A 381 8.11 -15.39 7.72
CA VAL A 381 7.52 -15.59 9.05
C VAL A 381 6.07 -15.10 9.10
N LYS A 382 5.76 -13.93 8.54
CA LYS A 382 4.40 -13.39 8.49
C LYS A 382 3.44 -14.32 7.76
N ASN A 383 3.86 -14.85 6.61
CA ASN A 383 3.02 -15.74 5.80
C ASN A 383 2.72 -17.05 6.53
N LEU A 384 3.68 -17.61 7.26
CA LEU A 384 3.48 -18.88 7.98
C LEU A 384 2.79 -18.73 9.33
N LEU A 385 2.85 -17.54 9.93
CA LEU A 385 2.14 -17.21 11.16
C LEU A 385 0.80 -16.51 10.91
N ASP A 386 0.44 -16.23 9.66
CA ASP A 386 -0.80 -15.54 9.30
C ASP A 386 -1.02 -14.27 10.14
N THR A 387 0.00 -13.39 10.11
CA THR A 387 0.10 -12.19 10.94
C THR A 387 0.63 -11.00 10.14
N ASP A 388 0.36 -9.79 10.62
CA ASP A 388 0.88 -8.55 10.02
C ASP A 388 2.29 -8.14 10.52
N ASP A 389 2.75 -6.95 10.13
CA ASP A 389 4.05 -6.41 10.51
C ASP A 389 4.21 -6.12 12.01
N ASP A 390 3.11 -5.95 12.74
CA ASP A 390 3.05 -5.68 14.17
C ASP A 390 2.82 -6.95 15.01
N GLY A 391 2.61 -8.10 14.36
CA GLY A 391 2.35 -9.37 15.06
C GLY A 391 0.89 -9.55 15.45
N TRP A 392 -0.04 -8.80 14.83
CA TRP A 392 -1.47 -8.95 15.07
C TRP A 392 -1.98 -10.29 14.52
N ILE A 393 -2.71 -11.01 15.35
CA ILE A 393 -3.41 -12.24 14.97
C ILE A 393 -4.92 -12.10 15.25
N PRO A 394 -5.77 -12.82 14.51
CA PRO A 394 -7.20 -12.84 14.76
C PRO A 394 -7.53 -13.29 16.20
N PRO A 395 -8.58 -12.73 16.85
CA PRO A 395 -8.98 -13.12 18.21
C PRO A 395 -9.34 -14.60 18.37
N GLU A 396 -9.64 -15.30 17.27
CA GLU A 396 -9.94 -16.72 17.23
C GLU A 396 -8.69 -17.60 17.43
N TYR A 397 -7.48 -17.04 17.26
CA TYR A 397 -6.23 -17.79 17.36
C TYR A 397 -5.73 -17.82 18.81
N ASP A 398 -5.20 -18.97 19.25
CA ASP A 398 -4.58 -19.10 20.56
C ASP A 398 -3.19 -18.43 20.56
N PHE A 399 -3.03 -17.38 21.35
CA PHE A 399 -1.78 -16.61 21.41
C PHE A 399 -0.59 -17.45 21.94
N ALA A 400 -0.81 -18.41 22.83
CA ALA A 400 0.24 -19.30 23.30
C ALA A 400 0.66 -20.29 22.22
N GLU A 401 -0.30 -20.81 21.45
CA GLU A 401 -0.01 -21.63 20.27
C GLU A 401 0.80 -20.85 19.23
N MET A 402 0.40 -19.61 18.92
CA MET A 402 1.12 -18.76 17.96
C MET A 402 2.55 -18.47 18.38
N ARG A 403 2.80 -18.21 19.68
CA ARG A 403 4.18 -18.10 20.20
C ARG A 403 4.97 -19.40 20.05
N SER A 404 4.32 -20.54 20.30
CA SER A 404 4.96 -21.84 20.12
C SER A 404 5.31 -22.09 18.64
N ARG A 405 4.41 -21.76 17.71
CA ARG A 405 4.65 -21.82 16.26
C ARG A 405 5.79 -20.90 15.84
N ASN A 406 5.84 -19.67 16.35
CA ASN A 406 6.94 -18.73 16.09
C ASN A 406 8.30 -19.32 16.49
N LYS A 407 8.38 -19.96 17.67
CA LYS A 407 9.61 -20.62 18.12
C LYS A 407 10.00 -21.82 17.25
N MET A 408 9.03 -22.70 16.94
CA MET A 408 9.28 -23.83 16.04
C MET A 408 9.74 -23.37 14.66
N LEU A 409 9.17 -22.28 14.15
CA LEU A 409 9.53 -21.72 12.86
C LEU A 409 10.96 -21.17 12.84
N PHE A 410 11.39 -20.55 13.93
CA PHE A 410 12.78 -20.14 14.12
C PHE A 410 13.73 -21.34 14.11
N ASP A 411 13.43 -22.36 14.90
CA ASP A 411 14.25 -23.58 14.97
C ASP A 411 14.33 -24.28 13.60
N TYR A 412 13.21 -24.35 12.87
CA TYR A 412 13.17 -24.85 11.49
C TYR A 412 14.05 -24.01 10.55
N TYR A 413 13.90 -22.68 10.56
CA TYR A 413 14.67 -21.80 9.68
C TYR A 413 16.17 -21.94 9.90
N VAL A 414 16.60 -21.98 11.17
CA VAL A 414 18.01 -22.17 11.57
C VAL A 414 18.53 -23.57 11.21
N SER A 415 17.67 -24.58 11.08
CA SER A 415 18.06 -25.93 10.71
C SER A 415 18.31 -26.16 9.21
N LYS A 416 18.01 -25.17 8.35
CA LYS A 416 18.17 -25.30 6.90
C LYS A 416 19.65 -25.53 6.53
N PRO A 417 19.98 -26.55 5.71
CA PRO A 417 21.36 -26.93 5.41
C PRO A 417 22.13 -25.85 4.63
N ASP A 418 21.43 -25.05 3.82
CA ASP A 418 22.04 -24.01 2.98
C ASP A 418 22.04 -22.61 3.64
N LEU A 419 21.70 -22.52 4.93
CA LEU A 419 21.66 -21.25 5.65
C LEU A 419 23.07 -20.72 5.90
N ASN A 420 23.43 -19.62 5.24
CA ASN A 420 24.72 -18.94 5.43
C ASN A 420 24.72 -17.94 6.61
N LYS A 421 24.02 -18.25 7.71
CA LYS A 421 23.90 -17.40 8.91
C LYS A 421 23.89 -18.27 10.16
N THR A 422 24.55 -17.80 11.21
CA THR A 422 24.51 -18.40 12.54
C THR A 422 23.13 -18.21 13.19
N PRO A 423 22.74 -19.06 14.16
CA PRO A 423 21.49 -18.89 14.90
C PRO A 423 21.33 -17.50 15.53
N ASP A 424 22.43 -16.90 16.01
CA ASP A 424 22.41 -15.57 16.62
C ASP A 424 22.22 -14.45 15.61
N GLU A 425 22.74 -14.59 14.38
CA GLU A 425 22.47 -13.66 13.29
C GLU A 425 21.00 -13.71 12.87
N VAL A 426 20.43 -14.91 12.71
CA VAL A 426 19.00 -15.07 12.41
C VAL A 426 18.15 -14.47 13.53
N ARG A 427 18.50 -14.71 14.81
CA ARG A 427 17.77 -14.15 15.96
C ARG A 427 17.69 -12.62 15.93
N ARG A 428 18.74 -11.94 15.45
CA ARG A 428 18.75 -10.46 15.33
C ARG A 428 17.87 -9.94 14.20
N LEU A 429 17.60 -10.76 13.19
CA LEU A 429 16.75 -10.42 12.05
C LEU A 429 15.29 -10.87 12.25
N TRP A 430 15.05 -11.76 13.22
CA TRP A 430 13.75 -12.36 13.44
C TRP A 430 12.69 -11.31 13.85
N PRO A 431 11.50 -11.28 13.22
CA PRO A 431 10.52 -10.21 13.41
C PRO A 431 9.90 -10.13 14.81
N PHE A 432 9.75 -11.26 15.48
CA PHE A 432 8.93 -11.39 16.69
C PHE A 432 9.73 -11.96 17.86
N SER A 433 9.42 -11.55 19.09
CA SER A 433 10.13 -12.06 20.27
C SER A 433 10.04 -13.58 20.36
N LEU A 434 11.19 -14.23 20.57
CA LEU A 434 11.30 -15.66 20.85
C LEU A 434 11.22 -15.97 22.36
N ASP A 435 11.45 -14.95 23.18
CA ASP A 435 11.38 -15.03 24.64
C ASP A 435 10.01 -14.55 25.11
N GLY A 436 9.41 -15.25 26.09
CA GLY A 436 8.21 -14.77 26.79
C GLY A 436 8.54 -13.50 27.60
N LEU A 437 7.58 -12.58 27.66
CA LEU A 437 7.71 -11.28 28.36
C LEU A 437 8.31 -11.37 29.77
#